data_AF-A0A563VPB0-F1
#
_entry.id   AF-A0A563VPB0-F1
#
_cell.length_a   1.000
_cell.length_b   1.000
_cell.length_c   1.000
_cell.angle_alpha   90.00
_cell.angle_beta   90.00
_cell.angle_gamma   90.00
#
_symmetry.space_group_name_H-M   'P 1'
#
loop_
_entity.id
_entity.type
_entity.pdbx_description
1 polymer ?
#
loop_
_entity_poly.entity_id
_entity_poly.type
_entity_poly.pdbx_seq_one_letter_code
_entity_poly.pdbx_strand_id
1 'polypeptide(L)'
;MSTDYLTEGLQSLKTIQSESVDFVFSHAVLEHVRLTEFFDTMKEIRRIIRPNGVCSHCIDLKDHFVSSLNNLRFSQKIWESSIITNSSFYTNRLRYSQLLQLFKEACFETEVVTTTRWPHLPIPKQKMSSEFQSLPQEELCISGFDVILKPI
;
A
#
# COMPACT_ATOMS: atom_id res chain seq x y z
N MET A 1 -2.56 19.42 25.41
CA MET A 1 -2.33 18.41 24.35
C MET A 1 -2.65 19.11 23.04
N SER A 2 -1.68 19.24 22.13
CA SER A 2 -1.93 19.80 20.79
C SER A 2 -2.26 18.64 19.85
N THR A 3 -3.21 18.84 18.94
CA THR A 3 -3.57 17.85 17.93
C THR A 3 -3.77 18.59 16.62
N ASP A 4 -3.03 18.18 15.60
CA ASP A 4 -3.15 18.72 14.25
C ASP A 4 -3.82 17.68 13.35
N TYR A 5 -4.84 18.09 12.61
CA TYR A 5 -5.57 17.23 11.68
C TYR A 5 -5.35 17.73 10.25
N LEU A 6 -4.61 16.96 9.47
CA LEU A 6 -4.20 17.32 8.11
C LEU A 6 -4.87 16.39 7.09
N THR A 7 -5.34 16.92 5.96
CA THR A 7 -6.18 16.19 4.99
C THR A 7 -5.63 16.17 3.56
N GLU A 8 -4.50 16.83 3.30
CA GLU A 8 -3.94 17.00 1.94
C GLU A 8 -2.92 15.91 1.57
N GLY A 9 -3.07 14.71 2.13
CA GLY A 9 -2.28 13.52 1.82
C GLY A 9 -0.76 13.77 1.83
N LEU A 10 -0.10 13.50 0.71
CA LEU A 10 1.34 13.72 0.53
C LEU A 10 1.76 15.17 0.82
N GLN A 11 0.94 16.17 0.49
CA GLN A 11 1.30 17.57 0.75
C GLN A 11 1.35 17.87 2.26
N SER A 12 0.45 17.26 3.03
CA SER A 12 0.47 17.37 4.49
C SER A 12 1.70 16.71 5.11
N LEU A 13 2.17 15.57 4.58
CA LEU A 13 3.40 14.94 5.09
C LEU A 13 4.62 15.85 4.91
N LYS A 14 4.68 16.63 3.82
CA LYS A 14 5.78 17.57 3.53
C LYS A 14 5.88 18.73 4.52
N THR A 15 4.80 19.08 5.21
CA THR A 15 4.82 20.18 6.20
C THR A 15 5.35 19.73 7.56
N ILE A 16 5.42 18.41 7.81
CA ILE A 16 5.93 17.86 9.05
C ILE A 16 7.47 17.93 9.06
N GLN A 17 8.04 18.36 10.19
CA GLN A 17 9.49 18.46 10.36
C GLN A 17 10.16 17.07 10.24
N SER A 18 11.36 17.04 9.64
CA SER A 18 12.16 15.82 9.57
C SER A 18 12.50 15.28 10.96
N GLU A 19 12.53 13.96 11.11
CA GLU A 19 12.89 13.27 12.36
C GLU A 19 12.12 13.77 13.60
N SER A 20 10.85 14.14 13.40
CA SER A 20 9.99 14.67 14.47
C SER A 20 8.96 13.65 14.98
N VAL A 21 8.76 12.55 14.26
CA VAL A 21 7.74 11.54 14.54
C VAL A 21 8.36 10.27 15.13
N ASP A 22 7.87 9.82 16.28
CA ASP A 22 8.31 8.56 16.91
C ASP A 22 7.61 7.32 16.32
N PHE A 23 6.33 7.47 15.94
CA PHE A 23 5.49 6.36 15.53
C PHE A 23 4.58 6.76 14.37
N VAL A 24 4.54 5.92 13.34
CA VAL A 24 3.62 6.04 12.21
C VAL A 24 2.77 4.78 12.16
N PHE A 25 1.46 4.91 11.98
CA PHE A 25 0.63 3.73 11.77
C PHE A 25 -0.42 3.94 10.70
N SER A 26 -0.82 2.86 10.05
CA SER A 26 -2.01 2.85 9.23
C SER A 26 -2.67 1.48 9.21
N HIS A 27 -3.99 1.46 8.99
CA HIS A 27 -4.77 0.24 8.91
C HIS A 27 -5.70 0.33 7.70
N ALA A 28 -5.41 -0.46 6.67
CA ALA A 28 -6.09 -0.43 5.38
C ALA A 28 -6.09 0.97 4.73
N VAL A 29 -4.90 1.55 4.55
CA VAL A 29 -4.72 2.92 4.01
C VAL A 29 -3.74 2.94 2.84
N LEU A 30 -2.63 2.19 2.93
CA LEU A 30 -1.55 2.29 1.95
C LEU A 30 -1.99 1.87 0.54
N GLU A 31 -2.96 0.96 0.43
CA GLU A 31 -3.62 0.55 -0.81
C GLU A 31 -4.44 1.69 -1.46
N HIS A 32 -4.83 2.71 -0.70
CA HIS A 32 -5.59 3.87 -1.20
C HIS A 32 -4.72 5.05 -1.63
N VAL A 33 -3.44 5.06 -1.24
CA VAL A 33 -2.48 6.07 -1.72
C VAL A 33 -2.33 5.91 -3.23
N ARG A 34 -2.39 7.01 -3.98
CA ARG A 34 -2.26 7.01 -5.45
C ARG A 34 -1.01 6.25 -5.87
N LEU A 35 -1.13 5.40 -6.89
CA LEU A 35 0.02 4.64 -7.42
C LEU A 35 1.19 5.56 -7.76
N THR A 36 0.90 6.74 -8.32
CA THR A 36 1.91 7.76 -8.68
C THR A 36 2.52 8.49 -7.49
N GLU A 37 1.87 8.50 -6.33
CA GLU A 37 2.35 9.19 -5.13
C GLU A 37 2.95 8.23 -4.10
N PHE A 38 2.65 6.93 -4.20
CA PHE A 38 2.99 5.94 -3.18
C PHE A 38 4.45 6.00 -2.74
N PHE A 39 5.38 6.00 -3.70
CA PHE A 39 6.80 6.03 -3.36
C PHE A 39 7.23 7.35 -2.73
N ASP A 40 6.68 8.49 -3.19
CA ASP A 40 6.93 9.79 -2.57
C ASP A 40 6.35 9.87 -1.15
N THR A 41 5.18 9.26 -0.92
CA THR A 41 4.61 9.09 0.41
C THR A 41 5.54 8.30 1.32
N MET A 42 6.10 7.18 0.86
CA MET A 42 7.04 6.41 1.67
C MET A 42 8.34 7.17 1.97
N LYS A 43 8.86 7.94 1.01
CA LYS A 43 10.04 8.80 1.24
C LYS A 43 9.75 9.91 2.27
N GLU A 44 8.57 10.53 2.22
CA GLU A 44 8.19 11.53 3.21
C GLU A 44 7.99 10.90 4.60
N ILE A 45 7.38 9.71 4.68
CA ILE A 45 7.30 8.94 5.93
C ILE A 45 8.72 8.66 6.45
N ARG A 46 9.66 8.25 5.58
CA ARG A 46 11.06 8.03 5.95
C ARG A 46 11.73 9.30 6.46
N ARG A 47 11.44 10.47 5.87
CA ARG A 47 12.00 11.77 6.27
C ARG A 47 11.51 12.22 7.65
N ILE A 48 10.21 12.06 7.93
CA ILE A 48 9.60 12.60 9.15
C ILE A 48 9.81 11.69 10.37
N ILE A 49 9.98 10.38 10.16
CA ILE A 49 10.19 9.44 11.25
C ILE A 49 11.62 9.53 11.79
N ARG A 50 11.77 9.43 13.10
CA ARG A 50 13.08 9.41 13.78
C ARG A 50 13.88 8.16 13.42
N PRO A 51 15.23 8.20 13.49
CA PRO A 51 16.07 7.03 13.24
C PRO A 51 15.72 5.80 14.12
N ASN A 52 15.22 6.02 15.33
CA ASN A 52 14.77 4.98 16.26
C ASN A 52 13.24 4.81 16.30
N GLY A 53 12.51 5.49 15.41
CA GLY A 53 11.06 5.37 15.30
C GLY A 53 10.64 4.07 14.61
N VAL A 54 9.35 3.79 14.64
CA VAL A 54 8.79 2.58 14.02
C VAL A 54 7.48 2.88 13.29
N CYS A 55 7.29 2.27 12.12
CA CYS A 55 6.00 2.26 11.43
C CYS A 55 5.28 0.92 11.59
N SER A 56 3.96 0.93 11.76
CA SER A 56 3.12 -0.27 11.77
C SER A 56 1.98 -0.14 10.77
N HIS A 57 1.91 -1.09 9.82
CA HIS A 57 0.91 -1.06 8.76
C HIS A 57 0.18 -2.38 8.65
N CYS A 58 -1.15 -2.32 8.62
CA CYS A 58 -2.01 -3.41 8.13
C CYS A 58 -2.47 -3.04 6.73
N ILE A 59 -2.24 -3.91 5.74
CA ILE A 59 -2.52 -3.65 4.33
C ILE A 59 -3.58 -4.62 3.83
N ASP A 60 -4.66 -4.09 3.25
CA ASP A 60 -5.66 -4.88 2.54
C ASP A 60 -5.34 -4.95 1.04
N LEU A 61 -5.19 -6.17 0.51
CA LEU A 61 -4.93 -6.40 -0.92
C LEU A 61 -6.16 -6.88 -1.68
N LYS A 62 -7.31 -6.91 -1.01
CA LYS A 62 -8.61 -7.27 -1.59
C LYS A 62 -9.19 -6.09 -2.36
N ASP A 63 -10.05 -6.38 -3.33
CA ASP A 63 -10.87 -5.35 -3.97
C ASP A 63 -11.96 -4.83 -3.01
N HIS A 64 -12.43 -3.62 -3.28
CA HIS A 64 -13.54 -3.00 -2.55
C HIS A 64 -14.90 -3.27 -3.21
N PHE A 65 -15.01 -4.32 -4.02
CA PHE A 65 -16.26 -4.74 -4.65
C PHE A 65 -16.92 -5.87 -3.87
N VAL A 66 -16.19 -6.97 -3.75
CA VAL A 66 -16.65 -8.22 -3.13
C VAL A 66 -15.52 -8.87 -2.30
N SER A 67 -14.53 -8.09 -1.89
CA SER A 67 -13.37 -8.54 -1.12
C SER A 67 -12.60 -9.66 -1.83
N SER A 68 -12.37 -9.49 -3.14
CA SER A 68 -11.72 -10.45 -4.05
C SER A 68 -10.56 -9.78 -4.83
N LEU A 69 -10.36 -10.11 -6.11
CA LEU A 69 -9.35 -9.53 -7.00
C LEU A 69 -9.95 -9.04 -8.34
N ASN A 70 -11.23 -8.67 -8.37
CA ASN A 70 -11.91 -8.23 -9.59
C ASN A 70 -11.34 -6.90 -10.14
N ASN A 71 -10.76 -6.06 -9.28
CA ASN A 71 -10.01 -4.88 -9.69
C ASN A 71 -8.80 -5.22 -10.59
N LEU A 72 -8.27 -6.44 -10.51
CA LEU A 72 -7.17 -6.91 -11.34
C LEU A 72 -7.61 -7.34 -12.75
N ARG A 73 -8.91 -7.33 -13.06
CA ARG A 73 -9.44 -7.66 -14.40
C ARG A 73 -9.27 -6.52 -15.40
N PHE A 74 -9.06 -5.30 -14.90
CA PHE A 74 -8.95 -4.09 -15.70
C PHE A 74 -7.49 -3.77 -16.01
N SER A 75 -7.21 -3.25 -17.20
CA SER A 75 -5.85 -2.78 -17.51
C SER A 75 -5.49 -1.55 -16.66
N GLN A 76 -4.20 -1.36 -16.40
CA GLN A 76 -3.69 -0.17 -15.71
C GLN A 76 -4.18 1.14 -16.34
N LYS A 77 -4.26 1.22 -17.67
CA LYS A 77 -4.78 2.42 -18.35
C LYS A 77 -6.22 2.77 -17.92
N ILE A 78 -7.08 1.77 -17.77
CA ILE A 78 -8.47 1.99 -17.33
C ILE A 78 -8.51 2.29 -15.84
N TRP A 79 -7.77 1.52 -15.04
CA TRP A 79 -7.81 1.61 -13.59
C TRP A 79 -7.20 2.91 -13.04
N GLU A 80 -6.16 3.44 -13.68
CA GLU A 80 -5.55 4.72 -13.31
C GLU A 80 -6.20 5.93 -14.00
N SER A 81 -7.35 5.74 -14.66
CA SER A 81 -8.12 6.87 -15.22
C SER A 81 -8.71 7.75 -14.11
N SER A 82 -8.93 9.03 -14.39
CA SER A 82 -9.50 9.99 -13.44
C SER A 82 -10.86 9.57 -12.86
N ILE A 83 -11.65 8.80 -13.63
CA ILE A 83 -12.95 8.29 -13.20
C ILE A 83 -12.77 7.27 -12.08
N ILE A 84 -11.86 6.32 -12.26
CA ILE A 84 -11.64 5.25 -11.29
C ILE A 84 -10.84 5.76 -10.10
N THR A 85 -9.79 6.57 -10.32
CA THR A 85 -9.01 7.13 -9.23
C THR A 85 -9.88 8.00 -8.32
N ASN A 86 -10.79 8.83 -8.84
CA ASN A 86 -11.69 9.63 -7.99
C ASN A 86 -12.87 8.85 -7.38
N SER A 87 -12.93 7.52 -7.57
CA SER A 87 -13.96 6.67 -6.97
C SER A 87 -13.57 6.21 -5.55
N SER A 88 -14.58 5.86 -4.74
CA SER A 88 -14.39 5.35 -3.39
C SER A 88 -13.83 3.92 -3.32
N PHE A 89 -13.76 3.20 -4.44
CA PHE A 89 -13.28 1.82 -4.51
C PHE A 89 -11.88 1.71 -5.14
N TYR A 90 -11.21 2.84 -5.40
CA TYR A 90 -9.85 2.84 -5.92
C TYR A 90 -8.86 2.20 -4.94
N THR A 91 -7.99 1.36 -5.49
CA THR A 91 -6.77 0.87 -4.85
C THR A 91 -5.62 0.99 -5.84
N ASN A 92 -4.38 1.25 -5.41
CA ASN A 92 -3.21 1.30 -6.30
C ASN A 92 -2.79 -0.06 -6.90
N ARG A 93 -3.38 -1.17 -6.43
CA ARG A 93 -3.16 -2.54 -6.90
C ARG A 93 -1.71 -3.02 -6.79
N LEU A 94 -0.88 -2.35 -6.00
CA LEU A 94 0.45 -2.86 -5.63
C LEU A 94 0.28 -4.20 -4.90
N ARG A 95 1.08 -5.18 -5.30
CA ARG A 95 1.06 -6.52 -4.71
C ARG A 95 2.09 -6.65 -3.59
N TYR A 96 1.96 -7.72 -2.82
CA TYR A 96 2.78 -7.99 -1.64
C TYR A 96 4.29 -7.79 -1.88
N SER A 97 4.84 -8.44 -2.91
CA SER A 97 6.28 -8.34 -3.22
C SER A 97 6.69 -6.93 -3.64
N GLN A 98 5.85 -6.24 -4.41
CA GLN A 98 6.07 -4.86 -4.85
C GLN A 98 6.07 -3.89 -3.66
N LEU A 99 5.16 -4.05 -2.71
CA LEU A 99 5.12 -3.22 -1.50
C LEU A 99 6.38 -3.39 -0.67
N LEU A 100 6.80 -4.64 -0.42
CA LEU A 100 8.05 -4.90 0.32
C LEU A 100 9.28 -4.30 -0.36
N GLN A 101 9.32 -4.38 -1.70
CA GLN A 101 10.39 -3.78 -2.49
C GLN A 101 10.37 -2.25 -2.38
N LEU A 102 9.21 -1.61 -2.49
CA LEU A 102 9.06 -0.16 -2.37
C LEU A 102 9.41 0.35 -0.97
N PHE A 103 9.07 -0.40 0.08
CA PHE A 103 9.48 -0.07 1.44
C PHE A 103 11.00 -0.11 1.60
N LYS A 104 11.65 -1.16 1.06
CA LYS A 104 13.10 -1.28 1.07
C LYS A 104 13.78 -0.15 0.29
N GLU A 105 13.26 0.19 -0.90
CA GLU A 105 13.75 1.31 -1.72
C GLU A 105 13.57 2.67 -1.05
N ALA A 106 12.57 2.80 -0.16
CA ALA A 106 12.37 3.98 0.69
C ALA A 106 13.21 3.97 1.98
N CYS A 107 14.26 3.15 2.04
CA CYS A 107 15.17 3.01 3.18
C CYS A 107 14.49 2.53 4.46
N PHE A 108 13.62 1.51 4.35
CA PHE A 108 13.10 0.76 5.50
C PHE A 108 13.58 -0.69 5.50
N GLU A 109 13.92 -1.18 6.68
CA GLU A 109 13.93 -2.61 6.98
C GLU A 109 12.48 -3.05 7.22
N THR A 110 12.12 -4.20 6.65
CA THR A 110 10.75 -4.73 6.67
C THR A 110 10.68 -5.99 7.52
N GLU A 111 9.76 -6.02 8.48
CA GLU A 111 9.43 -7.19 9.28
C GLU A 111 7.95 -7.52 9.07
N VAL A 112 7.65 -8.58 8.32
CA VAL A 112 6.27 -9.03 8.11
C VAL A 112 5.84 -9.86 9.30
N VAL A 113 4.82 -9.39 10.02
CA VAL A 113 4.33 -10.00 11.26
C VAL A 113 3.31 -11.09 10.95
N THR A 114 2.37 -10.78 10.06
CA THR A 114 1.28 -11.69 9.69
C THR A 114 1.02 -11.60 8.20
N THR A 115 0.61 -12.72 7.59
CA THR A 115 0.09 -12.75 6.22
C THR A 115 -1.23 -13.48 6.19
N THR A 116 -2.26 -12.85 5.63
CA THR A 116 -3.57 -13.46 5.39
C THR A 116 -3.66 -13.91 3.95
N ARG A 117 -4.24 -15.10 3.72
CA ARG A 117 -4.31 -15.72 2.40
C ARG A 117 -5.69 -16.30 2.13
N TRP A 118 -6.12 -16.24 0.87
CA TRP A 118 -7.17 -17.12 0.40
C TRP A 118 -6.62 -18.55 0.24
N PRO A 119 -7.44 -19.60 0.52
CA PRO A 119 -7.02 -20.99 0.32
C PRO A 119 -6.79 -21.33 -1.17
N HIS A 120 -7.46 -20.62 -2.07
CA HIS A 120 -7.30 -20.70 -3.52
C HIS A 120 -7.54 -19.31 -4.14
N LEU A 121 -7.16 -19.11 -5.39
CA LEU A 121 -7.40 -17.84 -6.07
C LEU A 121 -8.89 -17.49 -6.08
N PRO A 122 -9.27 -16.26 -5.67
CA PRO A 122 -10.67 -15.88 -5.59
C PRO A 122 -11.28 -15.58 -6.96
N ILE A 123 -10.46 -15.45 -8.02
CA ILE A 123 -10.87 -15.46 -9.44
C ILE A 123 -9.84 -16.22 -10.29
N PRO A 124 -10.24 -16.80 -11.45
CA PRO A 124 -9.28 -17.41 -12.38
C PRO A 124 -8.26 -16.41 -12.90
N LYS A 125 -6.97 -16.81 -12.90
CA LYS A 125 -5.85 -15.96 -13.36
C LYS A 125 -6.05 -15.45 -14.78
N GLN A 126 -6.64 -16.26 -15.65
CA GLN A 126 -6.92 -15.92 -17.06
C GLN A 126 -7.92 -14.76 -17.23
N LYS A 127 -8.69 -14.43 -16.18
CA LYS A 127 -9.61 -13.27 -16.18
C LYS A 127 -8.95 -11.96 -15.76
N MET A 128 -7.72 -12.02 -15.22
CA MET A 128 -6.95 -10.83 -14.84
C MET A 128 -6.34 -10.16 -16.06
N SER A 129 -5.99 -8.88 -15.98
CA SER A 129 -5.21 -8.20 -17.03
C SER A 129 -3.80 -8.80 -17.12
N SER A 130 -3.18 -8.65 -18.29
CA SER A 130 -1.88 -9.27 -18.60
C SER A 130 -0.79 -8.95 -17.58
N GLU A 131 -0.83 -7.76 -16.97
CA GLU A 131 0.13 -7.34 -15.95
C GLU A 131 0.12 -8.21 -14.67
N PHE A 132 -1.01 -8.85 -14.35
CA PHE A 132 -1.12 -9.73 -13.17
C PHE A 132 -1.08 -11.22 -13.52
N GLN A 133 -1.27 -11.57 -14.79
CA GLN A 133 -1.21 -12.96 -15.26
C GLN A 133 0.19 -13.57 -15.15
N SER A 134 1.24 -12.76 -15.09
CA SER A 134 2.62 -13.23 -14.88
C SER A 134 2.94 -13.53 -13.41
N LEU A 135 2.18 -12.97 -12.46
CA LEU A 135 2.49 -13.09 -11.04
C LEU A 135 2.31 -14.52 -10.51
N PRO A 136 3.14 -14.99 -9.58
CA PRO A 136 2.95 -16.29 -8.93
C PRO A 136 1.57 -16.38 -8.26
N GLN A 137 0.93 -17.55 -8.34
CA GLN A 137 -0.35 -17.78 -7.68
C GLN A 137 -0.26 -17.55 -6.16
N GLU A 138 0.85 -17.96 -5.55
CA GLU A 138 1.12 -17.76 -4.11
C GLU A 138 1.14 -16.29 -3.70
N GLU A 139 1.55 -15.38 -4.59
CA GLU A 139 1.51 -13.94 -4.37
C GLU A 139 0.08 -13.40 -4.52
N LEU A 140 -0.63 -13.86 -5.56
CA LEU A 140 -2.02 -13.48 -5.80
C LEU A 140 -2.96 -13.98 -4.69
N CYS A 141 -2.65 -15.10 -4.04
CA CYS A 141 -3.41 -15.60 -2.90
C CYS A 141 -3.23 -14.78 -1.61
N ILE A 142 -2.28 -13.85 -1.54
CA ILE A 142 -2.13 -12.96 -0.37
C ILE A 142 -3.25 -11.91 -0.42
N SER A 143 -4.11 -11.93 0.59
CA SER A 143 -5.26 -11.02 0.71
C SER A 143 -4.98 -9.82 1.62
N GLY A 144 -3.92 -9.89 2.42
CA GLY A 144 -3.50 -8.79 3.29
C GLY A 144 -2.35 -9.21 4.18
N PHE A 145 -1.68 -8.26 4.80
CA PHE A 145 -0.55 -8.53 5.69
C PHE A 145 -0.29 -7.38 6.66
N ASP A 146 0.33 -7.72 7.79
CA ASP A 146 0.82 -6.78 8.78
C ASP A 146 2.33 -6.66 8.66
N VAL A 147 2.84 -5.44 8.64
CA VAL A 147 4.28 -5.16 8.49
C VAL A 147 4.74 -4.06 9.44
N ILE A 148 5.89 -4.29 10.05
CA ILE A 148 6.65 -3.29 10.79
C ILE A 148 7.78 -2.78 9.90
N LEU A 149 7.93 -1.46 9.84
CA LEU A 149 9.01 -0.80 9.12
C LEU A 149 9.93 -0.08 10.10
N LYS A 150 11.24 -0.31 9.98
CA LYS A 150 12.27 0.38 10.76
C LYS A 150 13.17 1.19 9.83
N PRO A 151 13.46 2.47 10.12
CA PRO A 151 14.33 3.29 9.28
C PRO A 151 15.76 2.73 9.17
N ILE A 152 16.33 2.76 7.96
CA ILE A 152 17.76 2.48 7.67
C ILE A 152 18.49 3.79 7.39
#